data_AF-A0A9D7G8D4-F1
#
_entry.id   AF-A0A9D7G8D4-F1
#
_cell.length_a   1.000
_cell.length_b   1.000
_cell.length_c   1.000
_cell.angle_alpha   90.00
_cell.angle_beta   90.00
_cell.angle_gamma   90.00
#
_symmetry.space_group_name_H-M   'P 1'
#
loop_
_entity.id
_entity.type
_entity.pdbx_description
1 polymer ?
#
loop_
_entity_poly.entity_id
_entity_poly.type
_entity_poly.pdbx_seq_one_letter_code
_entity_poly.pdbx_strand_id
1 'polypeptide(L)' 'MSTALITILLGISLLALAFAGIAVKIWAKKGGEFAGTCASNNPLVQAEGGGCGFCGARPEEKCKREEVGA' A
#
# COMPACT_ATOMS: atom_id res chain seq x y z
N MET A 1 -25.56 25.80 2.44
CA MET A 1 -24.82 24.56 2.14
C MET A 1 -23.37 24.78 2.50
N SER A 2 -22.91 24.13 3.58
CA SER A 2 -21.59 24.35 4.15
C SER A 2 -20.53 23.76 3.22
N THR A 3 -19.59 24.57 2.73
CA THR A 3 -18.49 24.16 1.84
C THR A 3 -17.68 23.01 2.44
N ALA A 4 -17.60 22.93 3.76
CA ALA A 4 -16.97 21.83 4.49
C ALA A 4 -17.56 20.44 4.17
N LEU A 5 -18.89 20.34 3.98
CA LEU A 5 -19.52 19.06 3.68
C LEU A 5 -19.13 18.58 2.27
N ILE A 6 -19.11 19.49 1.30
CA ILE A 6 -18.71 19.18 -0.08
C ILE A 6 -17.24 18.75 -0.13
N THR A 7 -16.34 19.44 0.58
CA THR A 7 -14.92 19.05 0.62
C THR A 7 -14.71 17.67 1.22
N ILE A 8 -15.47 17.31 2.27
CA ILE A 8 -15.39 15.99 2.90
C ILE A 8 -15.90 14.90 1.95
N LEU A 9 -17.07 15.09 1.35
CA LEU A 9 -17.64 14.13 0.40
C LEU A 9 -16.75 13.95 -0.84
N LEU A 10 -16.19 15.04 -1.37
CA LEU A 10 -15.25 15.00 -2.48
C LEU A 10 -13.95 14.24 -2.10
N GLY A 11 -13.41 14.50 -0.91
CA GLY A 11 -12.21 13.81 -0.42
C GLY A 11 -12.42 12.30 -0.27
N ILE A 12 -13.53 11.90 0.37
CA ILE A 12 -13.86 10.47 0.58
C ILE A 12 -14.10 9.77 -0.77
N SER A 13 -14.83 10.42 -1.69
CA SER A 13 -15.11 9.83 -3.00
C SER A 13 -13.85 9.63 -3.85
N LEU A 14 -12.93 10.60 -3.88
CA LEU A 14 -11.64 10.45 -4.56
C LEU A 14 -10.80 9.32 -3.96
N LEU A 15 -10.76 9.22 -2.62
CA LEU A 15 -10.03 8.16 -1.94
C LEU A 15 -10.64 6.78 -2.24
N ALA A 16 -11.97 6.66 -2.19
CA ALA A 16 -12.68 5.42 -2.53
C ALA A 16 -12.41 5.00 -3.97
N LEU A 17 -12.36 5.94 -4.91
CA LEU A 17 -12.08 5.66 -6.32
C LEU A 17 -10.65 5.15 -6.52
N ALA A 18 -9.68 5.69 -5.78
CA ALA A 18 -8.30 5.17 -5.80
C ALA A 18 -8.22 3.71 -5.30
N PHE A 19 -8.86 3.39 -4.17
CA PHE A 19 -8.90 2.02 -3.66
C PHE A 19 -9.65 1.06 -4.59
N ALA A 20 -10.76 1.51 -5.18
CA ALA A 20 -11.50 0.73 -6.17
C ALA A 20 -10.63 0.41 -7.39
N GLY A 21 -9.87 1.37 -7.90
CA GLY A 21 -8.92 1.15 -9.01
C GLY A 21 -7.84 0.13 -8.68
N ILE A 22 -7.27 0.18 -7.47
CA ILE A 22 -6.29 -0.81 -7.01
C ILE A 22 -6.92 -2.20 -6.91
N ALA A 23 -8.12 -2.31 -6.34
CA ALA A 23 -8.83 -3.58 -6.18
C ALA A 23 -9.14 -4.25 -7.53
N VAL A 24 -9.65 -3.47 -8.49
CA VAL A 24 -9.92 -3.95 -9.86
C VAL A 24 -8.63 -4.42 -10.54
N LYS A 25 -7.53 -3.68 -10.37
CA LYS A 25 -6.22 -4.07 -10.93
C LYS A 25 -5.73 -5.40 -10.37
N ILE A 26 -5.91 -5.64 -9.07
CA ILE A 26 -5.55 -6.91 -8.43
C ILE A 26 -6.40 -8.05 -8.99
N TRP A 27 -7.71 -7.85 -9.09
CA TRP A 27 -8.64 -8.85 -9.62
C TRP A 27 -8.36 -9.19 -11.10
N ALA A 28 -7.96 -8.20 -11.89
CA ALA A 28 -7.60 -8.38 -13.30
C ALA A 28 -6.21 -9.02 -13.50
N LYS A 29 -5.36 -9.10 -12.47
CA LYS A 29 -4.01 -9.68 -12.58
C LYS A 29 -4.06 -11.20 -12.34
N LYS A 30 -3.44 -11.98 -13.21
CA LYS A 30 -3.30 -13.44 -13.02
C LYS A 30 -2.55 -13.71 -11.71
N GLY A 31 -3.20 -14.41 -10.77
CA GLY A 31 -2.65 -14.72 -9.45
C GLY A 31 -2.97 -13.71 -8.34
N GLY A 32 -3.67 -12.61 -8.62
CA GLY A 32 -4.09 -11.65 -7.60
C GLY A 32 -2.93 -10.94 -6.88
N GLU A 33 -1.72 -10.95 -7.45
CA GLU A 33 -0.55 -10.35 -6.82
C GLU A 33 -0.56 -8.83 -6.90
N PHE A 34 -0.36 -8.19 -5.76
CA PHE A 34 -0.17 -6.76 -5.69
C PHE A 34 1.09 -6.35 -6.48
N ALA A 35 0.94 -5.45 -7.45
CA ALA A 35 2.04 -5.03 -8.33
C ALA A 35 3.01 -4.02 -7.68
N GLY A 36 2.88 -3.78 -6.38
CA GLY A 36 3.68 -2.79 -5.66
C GLY A 36 3.22 -1.35 -5.90
N THR A 37 3.68 -0.46 -5.02
CA THR A 37 3.62 1.01 -5.19
C THR A 37 5.00 1.52 -5.61
N CYS A 38 5.12 2.81 -5.93
CA CYS A 38 6.41 3.43 -6.28
C CYS A 38 7.51 3.15 -5.23
N ALA A 39 7.15 3.09 -3.94
CA ALA A 39 8.09 2.77 -2.88
C ALA A 39 8.54 1.30 -2.91
N SER A 40 7.60 0.37 -3.08
CA SER A 40 7.87 -1.07 -3.12
C SER A 40 8.68 -1.50 -4.35
N ASN A 41 8.53 -0.78 -5.46
CA ASN A 41 9.22 -1.08 -6.72
C ASN A 41 10.51 -0.27 -6.92
N ASN A 42 10.90 0.58 -5.94
CA ASN A 42 12.09 1.40 -6.04
C ASN A 42 13.35 0.52 -6.13
N PRO A 43 14.19 0.65 -7.18
CA PRO A 43 15.40 -0.16 -7.35
C PRO A 43 16.35 -0.13 -6.16
N LEU A 44 16.48 1.01 -5.49
CA LEU A 44 17.36 1.15 -4.32
C LEU A 44 16.86 0.32 -3.13
N VAL A 45 15.55 0.37 -2.86
CA VAL A 45 14.93 -0.37 -1.74
C VAL A 45 14.87 -1.87 -2.05
N GLN A 46 14.56 -2.24 -3.29
CA GLN A 46 14.56 -3.64 -3.70
C GLN A 46 15.98 -4.25 -3.70
N ALA A 47 17.01 -3.48 -4.05
CA ALA A 47 18.40 -3.94 -3.99
C ALA A 47 18.87 -4.23 -2.56
N GLU A 48 18.35 -3.49 -1.57
CA GLU A 48 18.62 -3.72 -0.14
C GLU A 48 17.76 -4.86 0.45
N GLY A 49 17.05 -5.62 -0.40
CA GLY A 49 16.26 -6.78 -0.03
C GLY A 49 14.77 -6.52 0.19
N GLY A 50 14.28 -5.31 -0.11
CA GLY A 50 12.84 -4.98 -0.14
C GLY A 50 12.12 -5.13 1.20
N GLY A 51 12.86 -5.26 2.30
CA GLY A 51 12.32 -5.48 3.63
C GLY A 51 11.59 -4.25 4.18
N CYS A 52 10.64 -4.48 5.08
CA CYS A 52 9.97 -3.42 5.80
C CYS A 52 10.99 -2.58 6.59
N GLY A 53 11.11 -1.28 6.31
CA GLY A 53 12.04 -0.38 7.02
C GLY A 53 11.77 -0.20 8.52
N PHE A 54 10.71 -0.80 9.06
CA PHE A 54 10.38 -0.78 10.48
C PHE A 54 10.76 -2.08 11.22
N CYS A 55 10.45 -3.25 10.66
CA CYS A 55 10.70 -4.55 11.30
C CYS A 55 11.64 -5.48 10.53
N GLY A 56 12.16 -5.06 9.37
CA GLY A 56 13.06 -5.83 8.52
C GLY A 56 12.44 -7.04 7.81
N ALA A 57 11.17 -7.36 8.05
CA ALA A 57 10.49 -8.48 7.40
C ALA A 57 10.42 -8.28 5.88
N ARG A 58 10.74 -9.32 5.11
CA ARG A 58 10.53 -9.32 3.66
C ARG A 58 9.04 -9.33 3.30
N PRO A 59 8.65 -8.96 2.07
CA PRO A 59 7.25 -8.93 1.66
C PRO A 59 6.49 -10.26 1.86
N GLU A 60 7.20 -11.39 1.82
CA GLU A 60 6.65 -12.73 2.00
C GLU A 60 6.62 -13.18 3.47
N GLU A 61 7.30 -12.45 4.35
CA GLU A 61 7.41 -12.76 5.77
C GLU A 61 6.35 -12.03 6.60
N LYS A 62 5.96 -12.64 7.73
CA LYS A 62 5.13 -11.94 8.72
C LYS A 62 5.93 -10.83 9.38
N CYS A 63 5.23 -9.77 9.80
CA CYS A 63 5.83 -8.64 10.53
C CYS A 63 6.52 -9.12 11.82
N LYS A 64 7.81 -8.79 11.97
CA LYS A 64 8.70 -9.21 13.06
C LYS A 64 8.74 -8.24 14.24
N ARG A 65 7.66 -7.48 14.47
CA ARG A 65 7.63 -6.39 15.46
C ARG A 65 8.10 -6.84 16.85
N GLU A 66 7.69 -8.03 17.28
CA GLU A 66 7.97 -8.57 18.60
C GLU A 66 9.47 -8.88 18.80
N GLU A 67 10.20 -9.15 17.72
CA GLU A 67 11.63 -9.50 17.74
C GLU A 67 12.54 -8.27 17.72
N VAL A 68 12.05 -7.13 17.20
CA VAL A 68 12.83 -5.91 16.98
C VAL A 68 12.69 -4.91 18.14
N GLY A 69 11.67 -5.06 18.98
CA GLY A 69 11.36 -4.15 20.09
C GLY A 69 11.79 -4.62 21.47
N ALA A 70 12.57 -5.70 21.58
CA ALA A 70 13.07 -6.27 22.84
C ALA A 70 14.56 -5.94 23.05
#